data_AF-A0A9Q9UVC8-F1
#
_entry.id   AF-A0A9Q9UVC8-F1
#
_cell.length_a   1.000
_cell.length_b   1.000
_cell.length_c   1.000
_cell.angle_alpha   90.00
_cell.angle_beta   90.00
_cell.angle_gamma   90.00
#
_symmetry.space_group_name_H-M   'P 1'
#
loop_
_entity.id
_entity.type
_entity.pdbx_description
1 polymer ?
#
loop_
_entity_poly.entity_id
_entity_poly.type
_entity_poly.pdbx_seq_one_letter_code
_entity_poly.pdbx_strand_id
1 'polypeptide(L)' 'MTYDSTLKYLVEQYPQAFTRWLWNQEPAEDIEILNTELSTEPMNNE' A
#
# COMPACT_ATOMS: atom_id res chain seq x y z
N MET A 1 9.99 3.00 13.32
CA MET A 1 9.89 2.98 11.85
C MET A 1 9.96 4.42 11.37
N THR A 2 10.96 4.74 10.56
CA THR A 2 11.04 6.06 9.92
C THR A 2 10.36 5.89 8.57
N TYR A 3 9.27 6.62 8.34
CA TYR A 3 8.57 6.59 7.06
C TYR A 3 9.23 7.58 6.12
N ASP A 4 9.69 7.11 4.96
CA ASP A 4 10.29 7.98 3.94
C ASP A 4 9.24 8.79 3.17
N SER A 5 7.96 8.46 3.35
CA SER A 5 6.83 9.14 2.71
C SER A 5 5.62 9.19 3.65
N THR A 6 5.01 10.37 3.77
CA THR A 6 3.72 10.55 4.47
C THR A 6 2.62 9.71 3.83
N LEU A 7 2.67 9.50 2.52
CA LEU A 7 1.72 8.67 1.79
C LEU A 7 1.84 7.20 2.21
N LYS A 8 3.07 6.69 2.33
CA LYS A 8 3.33 5.32 2.83
C LYS A 8 2.78 5.13 4.24
N TYR A 9 3.01 6.12 5.12
CA TYR A 9 2.46 6.11 6.47
C TYR A 9 0.93 6.04 6.49
N LEU A 10 0.25 6.89 5.70
CA LEU A 10 -1.21 6.95 5.68
C LEU A 10 -1.85 5.67 5.13
N VAL A 11 -1.26 5.08 4.08
CA VAL A 11 -1.75 3.83 3.50
C VAL A 11 -1.58 2.67 4.49
N GLU A 12 -0.44 2.57 5.17
CA GLU A 12 -0.17 1.48 6.11
C GLU A 12 -0.96 1.58 7.41
N GLN A 13 -1.11 2.77 7.97
CA GLN A 13 -1.77 2.96 9.27
C GLN A 13 -3.28 3.13 9.16
N TYR A 14 -3.76 3.70 8.05
CA TYR A 14 -5.16 4.06 7.88
C TYR A 14 -5.72 3.64 6.51
N PRO A 15 -5.58 2.36 6.10
CA PRO A 15 -5.93 1.91 4.75
C PRO A 15 -7.39 2.22 4.38
N GLN A 16 -8.35 1.99 5.28
CA GLN A 16 -9.76 2.29 5.00
C GLN A 16 -10.03 3.78 4.85
N ALA A 17 -9.56 4.61 5.77
CA ALA A 17 -9.78 6.06 5.72
C ALA A 17 -9.08 6.68 4.50
N PHE A 18 -7.87 6.22 4.19
CA PHE A 18 -7.13 6.62 3.01
C PHE A 18 -7.87 6.26 1.71
N THR A 19 -8.35 5.01 1.62
CA THR A 19 -9.10 4.51 0.47
C THR A 19 -10.40 5.26 0.25
N ARG A 20 -11.14 5.53 1.34
CA ARG A 20 -12.36 6.34 1.30
C ARG A 20 -12.07 7.77 0.86
N TRP A 21 -11.00 8.39 1.38
CA TRP A 21 -10.59 9.74 0.97
C TRP A 21 -10.22 9.79 -0.51
N LEU A 22 -9.53 8.77 -1.02
CA LEU A 22 -9.03 8.72 -2.40
C LEU A 22 -10.17 8.52 -3.42
N TRP A 23 -11.10 7.60 -3.14
CA TRP A 23 -12.18 7.25 -4.08
C TRP A 23 -13.53 7.88 -3.76
N ASN A 24 -13.66 8.53 -2.60
CA ASN A 24 -14.91 9.11 -2.10
C ASN A 24 -16.07 8.10 -2.05
N GLN A 25 -15.77 6.85 -1.70
CA GLN A 25 -16.70 5.72 -1.63
C GLN A 25 -16.41 4.86 -0.41
N GLU A 26 -17.35 3.99 -0.03
CA GLU A 26 -17.09 2.97 1.00
C GLU A 26 -16.01 2.01 0.49
N PRO A 27 -14.90 1.83 1.21
CA PRO A 27 -13.90 0.83 0.87
C PRO A 27 -14.47 -0.58 1.01
N ALA A 28 -13.84 -1.56 0.35
CA ALA A 28 -14.07 -2.97 0.65
C ALA A 28 -13.73 -3.28 2.13
N GLU A 29 -14.44 -4.24 2.73
CA GLU A 29 -14.17 -4.65 4.12
C GLU A 29 -12.75 -5.22 4.25
N ASP A 30 -12.34 -6.05 3.28
CA ASP A 30 -11.00 -6.62 3.19
C ASP A 30 -10.10 -5.78 2.27
N ILE A 31 -9.38 -4.83 2.85
CA ILE A 31 -8.29 -4.12 2.16
C ILE A 31 -6.98 -4.86 2.42
N GLU A 32 -6.35 -5.33 1.35
CA GLU A 32 -5.01 -5.90 1.38
C GLU A 32 -3.98 -4.86 0.89
N ILE A 33 -2.95 -4.63 1.69
CA ILE A 33 -1.81 -3.80 1.29
C ILE A 33 -0.78 -4.72 0.63
N LEU A 34 -0.58 -4.57 -0.68
CA LEU A 34 0.40 -5.33 -1.43
C LEU A 34 1.79 -4.70 -1.26
N ASN A 35 2.77 -5.52 -0.91
CA ASN A 35 4.17 -5.09 -0.88
C ASN A 35 4.66 -4.84 -2.32
N THR A 36 5.19 -3.63 -2.56
CA THR A 36 5.73 -3.23 -3.86
C THR A 36 7.25 -3.36 -3.94
N GLU A 37 7.88 -3.96 -2.93
CA GLU A 37 9.31 -4.30 -2.99
C GLU A 37 9.51 -5.23 -4.19
N LEU A 38 10.17 -4.70 -5.23
CA LEU A 38 10.68 -5.50 -6.33
C LEU A 38 11.65 -6.52 -5.74
N SER A 39 11.43 -7.80 -6.01
CA SER A 39 12.45 -8.80 -5.68
C SER A 39 13.75 -8.38 -6.35
N THR A 40 14.79 -8.20 -5.54
CA THR A 40 16.15 -7.89 -6.03
C THR A 40 16.82 -9.10 -6.65
N GLU A 41 16.16 -10.26 -6.61
CA GLU A 41 16.62 -11.43 -7.31
C GLU A 41 16.65 -11.13 -8.82
N PRO A 42 17.76 -11.43 -9.51
CA PRO A 42 17.77 -11.31 -10.95
C PRO A 42 16.64 -12.17 -11.50
N MET A 43 15.82 -11.60 -12.40
CA MET A 43 14.87 -12.38 -13.18
C MET A 43 15.68 -13.39 -14.00
N ASN A 44 15.80 -14.61 -13.50
CA ASN A 44 16.40 -15.71 -14.23
C ASN A 44 15.41 -16.08 -15.34
N ASN A 45 15.59 -15.49 -16.51
CA ASN A 45 14.99 -16.00 -17.73
C ASN A 45 15.74 -17.29 -18.09
N GLU A 46 15.12 -18.45 -17.85
CA GLU A 46 15.48 -19.71 -18.52
C GLU A 46 14.85 -19.78 -19.91
#